data_AF-A0A5J4R399-F1
#
_entry.id   AF-A0A5J4R399-F1
#
_cell.length_a   1.000
_cell.length_b   1.000
_cell.length_c   1.000
_cell.angle_alpha   90.00
_cell.angle_beta   90.00
_cell.angle_gamma   90.00
#
_symmetry.space_group_name_H-M   'P 1'
#
loop_
_entity.id
_entity.type
_entity.pdbx_description
1 polymer ?
#
loop_
_entity_poly.entity_id
_entity_poly.type
_entity_poly.pdbx_seq_one_letter_code
_entity_poly.pdbx_strand_id
1 'polypeptide(L)'
;MNYLEITGTLIGLLYLWLEYKASIYLWAAGIIMPAIYIFVYYHAGLYADTGINIYYLLAALYGWVLWKRGSGKAEQLPITHTPSRLLLPVSLVLIAAFSLIAWLLINYTDSNVPWTDSFITALSIIGMWMLAKKYVEQWLVWLVVDALSCGLYVYKDLYFTSGLYGFYALIAVFGYLKWKRMMPHTADSPPSGKEGAGVVGINYPLLSPDYHPEAVILANGEYPAHDLPLSLLRQTGYVVCCDGAANEYVRRGYIPDAIVGDGDSISEETKVHFANILHKDADQETNDQTKAIEFCISQGKKHILILGATGKREDHTLGNISLLMEYAQKVRVQSVTNYGVFTPAYGDATFDSLPGGQVSIFNFGSTHMRADGLAYPLREFTNWWQGTLNSASTDKFSIYANGAYLVFRSYL
;
A
#
# COMPACT_ATOMS: atom_id res chain seq x y z
N MET A 1 19.00 27.00 -33.24
CA MET A 1 18.13 27.36 -32.11
C MET A 1 16.80 26.62 -32.17
N ASN A 2 15.98 26.72 -33.23
CA ASN A 2 14.69 25.99 -33.33
C ASN A 2 14.75 24.48 -33.04
N TYR A 3 15.77 23.76 -33.55
CA TYR A 3 15.89 22.32 -33.28
C TYR A 3 16.18 22.00 -31.79
N LEU A 4 16.92 22.87 -31.10
CA LEU A 4 17.22 22.70 -29.67
C LEU A 4 15.99 22.99 -28.82
N GLU A 5 15.21 24.00 -29.18
CA GLU A 5 13.94 24.33 -28.49
C GLU A 5 12.91 23.22 -28.64
N ILE A 6 12.70 22.70 -29.86
CA ILE A 6 11.78 21.58 -30.11
C ILE A 6 12.21 20.33 -29.34
N THR A 7 13.51 20.03 -29.34
CA THR A 7 14.06 18.90 -28.59
C THR A 7 13.85 19.09 -27.07
N GLY A 8 14.08 20.30 -26.56
CA GLY A 8 13.81 20.65 -25.17
C GLY A 8 12.35 20.46 -24.78
N THR A 9 11.41 20.88 -25.63
CA THR A 9 9.97 20.69 -25.40
C THR A 9 9.57 19.21 -25.36
N LEU A 10 10.06 18.40 -26.29
CA LEU A 10 9.77 16.96 -26.31
C LEU A 10 10.31 16.25 -25.05
N ILE A 11 11.51 16.63 -24.59
CA ILE A 11 12.08 16.10 -23.34
C ILE A 11 11.29 16.59 -22.13
N GLY A 12 10.77 17.82 -22.15
CA GLY A 12 9.87 18.34 -21.10
C GLY A 12 8.57 17.55 -20.98
N LEU A 13 7.94 17.19 -22.10
CA LEU A 13 6.76 16.32 -22.08
C LEU A 13 7.09 14.92 -21.55
N LEU A 14 8.25 14.38 -21.93
CA LEU A 14 8.74 13.10 -21.40
C LEU A 14 9.02 13.18 -19.90
N TYR A 15 9.62 14.27 -19.42
CA TYR A 15 9.86 14.53 -18.00
C TYR A 15 8.56 14.47 -17.21
N LEU A 16 7.53 15.16 -17.68
CA LEU A 16 6.22 15.23 -17.02
C LEU A 16 5.54 13.85 -16.95
N TRP A 17 5.63 13.07 -18.03
CA TRP A 17 5.14 11.68 -18.03
C TRP A 17 5.91 10.76 -17.08
N LEU A 18 7.22 10.92 -16.99
CA LEU A 18 8.08 10.15 -16.08
C LEU A 18 7.82 10.52 -14.61
N GLU A 19 7.59 11.80 -14.34
CA GLU A 19 7.17 12.30 -13.03
C GLU A 19 5.82 11.71 -12.62
N TYR A 20 4.82 11.72 -13.52
CA TYR A 20 3.54 11.08 -13.27
C TYR A 20 3.66 9.58 -12.93
N LYS A 21 4.67 8.89 -13.46
CA LYS A 21 4.98 7.48 -13.16
C LYS A 21 5.91 7.28 -11.95
N ALA A 22 6.39 8.34 -11.30
CA ALA A 22 7.39 8.28 -10.24
C ALA A 22 8.67 7.50 -10.65
N SER A 23 9.05 7.61 -11.93
CA SER A 23 10.16 6.86 -12.52
C SER A 23 11.50 7.56 -12.28
N ILE A 24 12.54 6.82 -11.90
CA ILE A 24 13.89 7.39 -11.69
C ILE A 24 14.45 8.08 -12.95
N TYR A 25 14.01 7.65 -14.14
CA TYR A 25 14.43 8.25 -15.41
C TYR A 25 13.97 9.70 -15.57
N LEU A 26 13.02 10.19 -14.74
CA LEU A 26 12.62 11.60 -14.75
C LEU A 26 13.82 12.51 -14.52
N TRP A 27 14.77 12.12 -13.65
CA TRP A 27 15.92 12.96 -13.37
C TRP A 27 16.92 12.99 -14.51
N ALA A 28 16.99 11.94 -15.33
CA ALA A 28 17.78 11.97 -16.56
C ALA A 28 17.22 13.01 -17.54
N ALA A 29 15.90 13.04 -17.72
CA ALA A 29 15.23 14.09 -18.48
C ALA A 29 15.43 15.48 -17.84
N GLY A 30 15.33 15.57 -16.51
CA GLY A 30 15.55 16.79 -15.73
C GLY A 30 17.00 17.28 -15.67
N ILE A 31 17.97 16.50 -16.14
CA ILE A 31 19.36 16.93 -16.34
C ILE A 31 19.55 17.41 -17.79
N ILE A 32 19.07 16.63 -18.75
CA ILE A 32 19.27 16.91 -20.17
C ILE A 32 18.52 18.18 -20.59
N MET A 33 17.27 18.34 -20.16
CA MET A 33 16.43 19.48 -20.55
C MET A 33 17.00 20.82 -20.06
N PRO A 34 17.31 21.03 -18.76
CA PRO A 34 17.88 22.30 -18.32
C PRO A 34 19.27 22.55 -18.89
N ALA A 35 20.09 21.52 -19.15
CA ALA A 35 21.39 21.69 -19.79
C ALA A 35 21.28 22.28 -21.20
N ILE A 36 20.28 21.85 -21.99
CA ILE A 36 19.99 22.43 -23.31
C ILE A 36 19.56 23.90 -23.15
N TYR A 37 18.63 24.19 -22.23
CA TYR A 37 18.12 25.55 -22.04
C TYR A 37 19.15 26.53 -21.46
N ILE A 38 20.08 26.08 -20.62
CA ILE A 38 21.23 26.89 -20.18
C ILE A 38 22.01 27.39 -21.39
N PHE A 39 22.31 26.51 -22.34
CA PHE A 39 23.04 26.88 -23.55
C PHE A 39 22.24 27.87 -24.42
N VAL A 40 20.95 27.59 -24.63
CA VAL A 40 20.07 28.45 -25.44
C VAL A 40 19.93 29.85 -24.83
N TYR A 41 19.62 29.94 -23.54
CA TYR A 41 19.38 31.22 -22.87
C TYR A 41 20.65 32.04 -22.66
N TYR A 42 21.79 31.39 -22.41
CA TYR A 42 23.07 32.08 -22.29
C TYR A 42 23.45 32.78 -23.61
N HIS A 43 23.29 32.10 -24.75
CA HIS A 43 23.54 32.69 -26.07
C HIS A 43 22.52 33.77 -26.46
N ALA A 44 21.31 33.69 -25.91
CA ALA A 44 20.27 34.70 -26.08
C ALA A 44 20.43 35.90 -25.13
N GLY A 45 21.40 35.89 -24.21
CA GLY A 45 21.61 36.95 -23.21
C GLY A 45 20.62 36.94 -22.05
N LEU A 46 19.83 35.86 -21.89
CA LEU A 46 18.82 35.70 -20.85
C LEU A 46 19.45 35.06 -19.60
N TYR A 47 20.23 35.85 -18.87
CA TYR A 47 21.01 35.36 -17.72
C TYR A 47 20.16 34.91 -16.53
N ALA A 48 18.99 35.53 -16.31
CA ALA A 48 18.06 35.13 -15.25
C ALA A 48 17.47 33.73 -15.52
N ASP A 49 16.99 33.50 -16.75
CA ASP A 49 16.50 32.20 -17.21
C ASP A 49 17.61 31.14 -17.25
N THR A 50 18.85 31.56 -17.52
CA THR A 50 20.02 30.69 -17.40
C THR A 50 20.23 30.27 -15.94
N GLY A 51 20.13 31.20 -14.98
CA GLY A 51 20.30 30.95 -13.55
C GLY A 51 19.29 29.94 -12.98
N ILE A 52 18.00 30.06 -13.33
CA ILE A 52 16.98 29.12 -12.84
C ILE A 52 17.18 27.71 -13.44
N ASN A 53 17.64 27.60 -14.69
CA ASN A 53 17.95 26.30 -15.28
C ASN A 53 19.20 25.65 -14.66
N ILE A 54 20.18 26.44 -14.22
CA ILE A 54 21.31 25.94 -13.41
C ILE A 54 20.77 25.35 -12.10
N TYR A 55 19.83 26.04 -11.43
CA TYR A 55 19.18 25.49 -10.24
C TYR A 55 18.47 24.17 -10.54
N TYR A 56 17.66 24.09 -11.60
CA TYR A 56 16.96 22.85 -11.98
C TYR A 56 17.92 21.71 -12.31
N LEU A 57 19.03 21.99 -12.98
CA LEU A 57 20.08 21.01 -13.23
C LEU A 57 20.68 20.46 -11.94
N LEU A 58 21.03 21.34 -10.99
CA LEU A 58 21.58 20.95 -9.69
C LEU A 58 20.56 20.16 -8.85
N ALA A 59 19.30 20.60 -8.84
CA ALA A 59 18.21 19.92 -8.18
C ALA A 59 17.97 18.52 -8.80
N ALA A 60 18.10 18.40 -10.12
CA ALA A 60 17.93 17.13 -10.80
C ALA A 60 19.08 16.15 -10.54
N LEU A 61 20.31 16.65 -10.47
CA LEU A 61 21.47 15.87 -10.03
C LEU A 61 21.29 15.40 -8.58
N TYR A 62 20.83 16.28 -7.69
CA TYR A 62 20.52 15.94 -6.31
C TYR A 62 19.44 14.84 -6.22
N GLY A 63 18.34 15.02 -6.94
CA GLY A 63 17.24 14.05 -7.02
C GLY A 63 17.70 12.69 -7.54
N TRP A 64 18.49 12.67 -8.62
CA TRP A 64 19.08 11.44 -9.17
C TRP A 64 19.96 10.73 -8.15
N VAL A 65 20.87 11.44 -7.48
CA VAL A 65 21.74 10.85 -6.44
C VAL A 65 20.91 10.31 -5.29
N LEU A 66 19.91 11.05 -4.82
CA LEU A 66 19.07 10.67 -3.71
C LEU A 66 18.22 9.42 -4.04
N TRP A 67 17.61 9.37 -5.23
CA TRP A 67 16.81 8.23 -5.68
C TRP A 67 17.66 7.03 -6.05
N LYS A 68 18.86 7.24 -6.63
CA LYS A 68 19.79 6.16 -6.96
C LYS A 68 20.47 5.58 -5.73
N ARG A 69 20.77 6.37 -4.69
CA ARG A 69 21.25 5.87 -3.40
C ARG A 69 20.19 5.05 -2.66
N GLY A 70 18.90 5.40 -2.78
CA GLY A 70 17.82 4.51 -2.38
C GLY A 70 17.75 3.24 -3.25
N SER A 71 17.97 3.37 -4.56
CA SER A 71 17.94 2.22 -5.49
C SER A 71 19.10 1.21 -5.33
N GLY A 72 20.15 1.54 -4.58
CA GLY A 72 21.36 0.72 -4.43
C GLY A 72 21.38 -0.06 -3.11
N LYS A 73 20.74 -1.25 -3.11
CA LYS A 73 20.46 -2.15 -1.98
C LYS A 73 19.17 -1.79 -1.20
N ALA A 74 18.15 -2.60 -1.49
CA ALA A 74 16.94 -2.90 -0.72
C ALA A 74 15.72 -1.95 -0.70
N GLU A 75 15.78 -0.64 -0.91
CA GLU A 75 14.57 0.19 -0.75
C GLU A 75 14.49 1.36 -1.74
N GLN A 76 13.59 1.28 -2.73
CA GLN A 76 13.21 2.49 -3.48
C GLN A 76 12.64 3.51 -2.48
N LEU A 77 13.12 4.76 -2.51
CA LEU A 77 12.61 5.85 -1.67
C LEU A 77 11.07 5.86 -1.75
N PRO A 78 10.32 5.68 -0.65
CA PRO A 78 8.85 5.60 -0.71
C PRO A 78 8.25 7.00 -0.93
N ILE A 79 7.03 7.04 -1.50
CA ILE A 79 6.24 8.28 -1.57
C ILE A 79 5.62 8.48 -0.19
N THR A 80 5.86 9.64 0.44
CA THR A 80 5.38 9.95 1.80
C THR A 80 4.68 11.30 1.86
N HIS A 81 3.97 11.56 2.96
CA HIS A 81 3.52 12.91 3.30
C HIS A 81 4.71 13.77 3.74
N THR A 82 4.58 15.08 3.57
CA THR A 82 5.51 16.05 4.13
C THR A 82 5.39 16.04 5.65
N PRO A 83 6.45 15.69 6.40
CA PRO A 83 6.39 15.66 7.86
C PRO A 83 6.00 17.02 8.44
N SER A 84 5.04 17.06 9.38
CA SER A 84 4.54 18.30 10.01
C SER A 84 5.65 19.15 10.64
N ARG A 85 6.67 18.50 11.21
CA ARG A 85 7.88 19.15 11.76
C ARG A 85 8.68 19.98 10.73
N LEU A 86 8.54 19.68 9.43
CA LEU A 86 9.23 20.38 8.36
C LEU A 86 8.43 21.58 7.83
N LEU A 87 7.16 21.75 8.22
CA LEU A 87 6.34 22.87 7.74
C LEU A 87 6.92 24.23 8.12
N LEU A 88 7.37 24.40 9.37
CA LEU A 88 7.97 25.63 9.84
C LEU A 88 9.30 25.96 9.10
N PRO A 89 10.32 25.06 9.06
CA PRO A 89 11.56 25.37 8.34
C PRO A 89 11.35 25.55 6.83
N VAL A 90 10.44 24.79 6.20
CA VAL A 90 10.11 24.98 4.77
C VAL A 90 9.45 26.33 4.54
N SER A 91 8.55 26.76 5.42
CA SER A 91 7.92 28.09 5.33
C SER A 91 8.95 29.22 5.51
N LEU A 92 9.92 29.06 6.42
CA LEU A 92 11.00 30.03 6.59
C LEU A 92 11.91 30.10 5.35
N VAL A 93 12.24 28.95 4.74
CA VAL A 93 12.99 28.89 3.48
C VAL A 93 12.19 29.53 2.35
N LEU A 94 10.88 29.31 2.28
CA LEU A 94 10.00 29.96 1.30
C LEU A 94 10.05 31.48 1.42
N ILE A 95 9.89 32.01 2.63
CA ILE A 95 9.91 33.45 2.89
C ILE A 95 11.29 34.02 2.56
N ALA A 96 12.37 33.36 2.98
CA ALA A 96 13.73 33.81 2.70
C ALA A 96 14.03 33.82 1.19
N ALA A 97 13.68 32.75 0.48
CA ALA A 97 13.85 32.65 -0.97
C ALA A 97 13.00 33.71 -1.70
N PHE A 98 11.73 33.86 -1.31
CA PHE A 98 10.84 34.88 -1.86
C PHE A 98 11.39 36.29 -1.67
N SER A 99 11.81 36.65 -0.45
CA SER A 99 12.36 37.98 -0.15
C SER A 99 13.66 38.23 -0.90
N LEU A 100 14.53 37.23 -1.01
CA LEU A 100 15.79 37.34 -1.75
C LEU A 100 15.55 37.52 -3.25
N ILE A 101 14.66 36.72 -3.85
CA ILE A 101 14.34 36.81 -5.28
C ILE A 101 13.61 38.12 -5.57
N ALA A 102 12.68 38.55 -4.70
CA ALA A 102 11.99 39.83 -4.86
C ALA A 102 12.97 40.99 -4.77
N TRP A 103 13.91 40.96 -3.83
CA TRP A 103 14.97 41.96 -3.73
C TRP A 103 15.84 41.98 -4.99
N LEU A 104 16.22 40.83 -5.53
CA LEU A 104 16.98 40.76 -6.78
C LEU A 104 16.19 41.32 -7.97
N LEU A 105 14.93 40.92 -8.13
CA LEU A 105 14.11 41.35 -9.25
C LEU A 105 13.81 42.86 -9.19
N ILE A 106 13.58 43.42 -8.00
CA ILE A 106 13.29 44.85 -7.83
C ILE A 106 14.53 45.72 -8.05
N ASN A 107 15.70 45.29 -7.58
CA ASN A 107 16.89 46.15 -7.56
C ASN A 107 17.84 45.94 -8.76
N TYR A 108 17.74 44.80 -9.45
CA TYR A 108 18.70 44.43 -10.51
C TYR A 108 18.05 44.00 -11.82
N THR A 109 16.72 44.03 -11.94
CA THR A 109 16.02 43.66 -13.18
C THR A 109 14.87 44.60 -13.48
N ASP A 110 14.42 44.62 -14.74
CA ASP A 110 13.26 45.39 -15.20
C ASP A 110 11.94 44.58 -15.14
N SER A 111 11.78 43.70 -14.14
CA SER A 111 10.56 42.89 -14.04
C SER A 111 9.35 43.74 -13.68
N ASN A 112 8.27 43.61 -14.46
CA ASN A 112 6.99 44.31 -14.23
C ASN A 112 6.11 43.63 -13.17
N VAL A 113 6.43 42.40 -12.76
CA VAL A 113 5.65 41.60 -11.79
C VAL A 113 6.57 40.91 -10.78
N PRO A 114 7.49 41.66 -10.13
CA PRO A 114 8.58 41.06 -9.35
C PRO A 114 8.07 40.26 -8.16
N TRP A 115 6.95 40.65 -7.55
CA TRP A 115 6.34 39.92 -6.44
C TRP A 115 5.79 38.56 -6.88
N THR A 116 4.98 38.52 -7.94
CA THR A 116 4.38 37.27 -8.45
C THR A 116 5.45 36.32 -8.98
N ASP A 117 6.41 36.83 -9.76
CA ASP A 117 7.52 36.05 -10.30
C ASP A 117 8.38 35.45 -9.18
N SER A 118 8.68 36.23 -8.13
CA SER A 118 9.45 35.74 -6.98
C SER A 118 8.72 34.65 -6.21
N PHE A 119 7.40 34.78 -6.07
CA PHE A 119 6.59 33.80 -5.35
C PHE A 119 6.50 32.48 -6.10
N ILE A 120 6.22 32.52 -7.41
CA ILE A 120 6.20 31.35 -8.29
C ILE A 120 7.57 30.65 -8.29
N THR A 121 8.66 31.41 -8.37
CA THR A 121 10.02 30.87 -8.36
C THR A 121 10.37 30.23 -7.02
N ALA A 122 10.05 30.89 -5.90
CA ALA A 122 10.31 30.35 -4.56
C ALA A 122 9.51 29.07 -4.29
N LEU A 123 8.26 28.99 -4.73
CA LEU A 123 7.45 27.76 -4.67
C LEU A 123 8.05 26.65 -5.53
N SER A 124 8.54 26.96 -6.74
CA SER A 124 9.15 25.97 -7.64
C SER A 124 10.43 25.38 -7.06
N ILE A 125 11.24 26.19 -6.35
CA ILE A 125 12.41 25.71 -5.60
C ILE A 125 12.00 24.66 -4.57
N ILE A 126 10.97 24.95 -3.78
CA ILE A 126 10.46 24.03 -2.75
C ILE A 126 9.83 22.80 -3.40
N GLY A 127 9.03 22.96 -4.44
CA GLY A 127 8.39 21.87 -5.18
C GLY A 127 9.42 20.88 -5.72
N MET A 128 10.51 21.37 -6.32
CA MET A 128 11.61 20.52 -6.80
C MET A 128 12.31 19.76 -5.66
N TRP A 129 12.53 20.39 -4.51
CA TRP A 129 13.10 19.72 -3.35
C TRP A 129 12.14 18.66 -2.77
N MET A 130 10.85 18.96 -2.68
CA MET A 130 9.81 18.04 -2.23
C MET A 130 9.68 16.84 -3.18
N LEU A 131 9.76 17.07 -4.49
CA LEU A 131 9.81 16.02 -5.51
C LEU A 131 11.05 15.14 -5.32
N ALA A 132 12.22 15.73 -5.08
CA ALA A 132 13.44 14.98 -4.79
C ALA A 132 13.28 14.09 -3.55
N LYS A 133 12.52 14.52 -2.55
CA LYS A 133 12.18 13.74 -1.35
C LYS A 133 10.98 12.80 -1.51
N LYS A 134 10.32 12.78 -2.67
CA LYS A 134 9.06 12.06 -2.95
C LYS A 134 7.91 12.42 -1.99
N TYR A 135 7.81 13.69 -1.62
CA TYR A 135 6.64 14.16 -0.88
C TYR A 135 5.45 14.36 -1.81
N VAL A 136 4.28 13.81 -1.44
CA VAL A 136 3.09 13.88 -2.30
C VAL A 136 2.56 15.30 -2.49
N GLU A 137 2.71 16.16 -1.48
CA GLU A 137 2.23 17.55 -1.51
C GLU A 137 2.98 18.41 -2.52
N GLN A 138 4.09 17.92 -3.08
CA GLN A 138 4.79 18.56 -4.19
C GLN A 138 3.84 18.84 -5.38
N TRP A 139 2.87 17.95 -5.63
CA TRP A 139 1.85 18.15 -6.66
C TRP A 139 0.89 19.31 -6.34
N LEU A 140 0.62 19.56 -5.06
CA LEU A 140 -0.18 20.72 -4.65
C LEU A 140 0.60 22.02 -4.83
N VAL A 141 1.92 21.99 -4.59
CA VAL A 141 2.80 23.13 -4.88
C VAL A 141 2.79 23.43 -6.38
N TRP A 142 2.95 22.41 -7.23
CA TRP A 142 2.87 22.58 -8.69
C TRP A 142 1.50 23.06 -9.16
N LEU A 143 0.41 22.58 -8.57
CA LEU A 143 -0.93 23.10 -8.87
C LEU A 143 -1.04 24.61 -8.62
N VAL A 144 -0.48 25.11 -7.51
CA VAL A 144 -0.46 26.55 -7.19
C VAL A 144 0.44 27.31 -8.15
N VAL A 145 1.65 26.79 -8.41
CA VAL A 145 2.61 27.38 -9.36
C VAL A 145 1.99 27.49 -10.75
N ASP A 146 1.35 26.43 -11.23
CA ASP A 146 0.76 26.38 -12.57
C ASP A 146 -0.47 27.27 -12.70
N ALA A 147 -1.33 27.32 -11.67
CA ALA A 147 -2.49 28.21 -11.66
C ALA A 147 -2.08 29.69 -11.66
N LEU A 148 -1.08 30.07 -10.85
CA LEU A 148 -0.56 31.44 -10.81
C LEU A 148 0.14 31.81 -12.11
N SER A 149 0.94 30.89 -12.67
CA SER A 149 1.62 31.08 -13.95
C SER A 149 0.61 31.23 -15.10
N CYS A 150 -0.45 30.41 -15.11
CA CYS A 150 -1.54 30.50 -16.07
C CYS A 150 -2.17 31.90 -16.07
N GLY A 151 -2.55 32.42 -14.89
CA GLY A 151 -3.13 33.77 -14.75
C GLY A 151 -2.15 34.88 -15.11
N LEU A 152 -0.88 34.74 -14.71
CA LEU A 152 0.17 35.70 -15.06
C LEU A 152 0.39 35.77 -16.58
N TYR A 153 0.36 34.63 -17.28
CA TYR A 153 0.52 34.60 -18.73
C TYR A 153 -0.72 35.10 -19.48
N VAL A 154 -1.93 34.96 -18.92
CA VAL A 154 -3.10 35.70 -19.44
C VAL A 154 -2.87 37.21 -19.34
N TYR A 155 -2.39 37.70 -18.19
CA TYR A 155 -2.10 39.12 -17.98
C TYR A 155 -1.01 39.65 -18.93
N LYS A 156 -0.07 38.81 -19.36
CA LYS A 156 0.98 39.15 -20.34
C LYS A 156 0.58 38.89 -21.81
N ASP A 157 -0.69 38.62 -22.10
CA ASP A 157 -1.22 38.29 -23.43
C ASP A 157 -0.59 37.04 -24.10
N LEU A 158 -0.06 36.12 -23.29
CA LEU A 158 0.56 34.87 -23.73
C LEU A 158 -0.42 33.69 -23.61
N TYR A 159 -1.51 33.74 -24.37
CA TYR A 159 -2.63 32.78 -24.27
C TYR A 159 -2.24 31.32 -24.49
N PHE A 160 -1.33 31.05 -25.42
CA PHE A 160 -0.86 29.68 -25.70
C PHE A 160 -0.12 29.08 -24.49
N THR A 161 0.84 29.82 -23.94
CA THR A 161 1.60 29.43 -22.74
C THR A 161 0.67 29.31 -21.53
N SER A 162 -0.28 30.23 -21.38
CA SER A 162 -1.30 30.15 -20.34
C SER A 162 -2.11 28.85 -20.41
N GLY A 163 -2.59 28.46 -21.61
CA GLY A 163 -3.31 27.20 -21.81
C GLY A 163 -2.47 25.97 -21.46
N LEU A 164 -1.18 25.98 -21.77
CA LEU A 164 -0.25 24.91 -21.40
C LEU A 164 -0.10 24.75 -19.88
N TYR A 165 0.05 25.86 -19.15
CA TYR A 165 0.09 25.83 -17.69
C TYR A 165 -1.25 25.43 -17.06
N GLY A 166 -2.38 25.82 -17.67
CA GLY A 166 -3.70 25.29 -17.29
C GLY A 166 -3.80 23.77 -17.45
N PHE A 167 -3.19 23.21 -18.49
CA PHE A 167 -3.11 21.75 -18.68
C PHE A 167 -2.18 21.09 -17.65
N TYR A 168 -1.04 21.70 -17.32
CA TYR A 168 -0.14 21.21 -16.25
C TYR A 168 -0.83 21.19 -14.89
N ALA A 169 -1.61 22.22 -14.56
CA ALA A 169 -2.43 22.24 -13.36
C ALA A 169 -3.40 21.04 -13.28
N LEU A 170 -4.04 20.66 -14.38
CA LEU A 170 -4.90 19.46 -14.44
C LEU A 170 -4.09 18.19 -14.16
N ILE A 171 -2.92 18.05 -14.78
CA ILE A 171 -2.04 16.91 -14.53
C ILE A 171 -1.59 16.88 -13.07
N ALA A 172 -1.32 18.02 -12.46
CA ALA A 172 -0.92 18.09 -11.06
C ALA A 172 -1.98 17.51 -10.12
N VAL A 173 -3.27 17.76 -10.39
CA VAL A 173 -4.39 17.14 -9.65
C VAL A 173 -4.38 15.62 -9.81
N PHE A 174 -4.27 15.11 -11.04
CA PHE A 174 -4.24 13.66 -11.28
C PHE A 174 -2.98 13.00 -10.72
N GLY A 175 -1.85 13.68 -10.79
CA GLY A 175 -0.57 13.28 -10.21
C GLY A 175 -0.67 13.15 -8.69
N TYR A 176 -1.26 14.14 -8.02
CA TYR A 176 -1.53 14.10 -6.59
C TYR A 176 -2.41 12.91 -6.20
N LEU A 177 -3.55 12.72 -6.87
CA LEU A 177 -4.47 11.62 -6.59
C LEU A 177 -3.81 10.26 -6.80
N LYS A 178 -3.05 10.11 -7.87
CA LYS A 178 -2.34 8.87 -8.19
C LYS A 178 -1.23 8.59 -7.18
N TRP A 179 -0.38 9.57 -6.87
CA TRP A 179 0.69 9.40 -5.91
C TRP A 179 0.13 9.14 -4.51
N LYS A 180 -0.97 9.78 -4.12
CA LYS A 180 -1.68 9.49 -2.87
C LYS A 180 -2.21 8.05 -2.80
N ARG A 181 -2.67 7.48 -3.92
CA ARG A 181 -3.04 6.04 -3.99
C ARG A 181 -1.82 5.11 -3.97
N MET A 182 -0.66 5.59 -4.42
CA MET A 182 0.61 4.86 -4.37
C MET A 182 1.31 4.97 -3.01
N MET A 183 0.83 5.84 -2.13
CA MET A 183 1.37 5.97 -0.78
C MET A 183 0.96 4.74 0.04
N PRO A 184 1.91 4.15 0.79
CA PRO A 184 1.54 3.26 1.88
C PRO A 184 0.62 4.03 2.82
N HIS A 185 -0.54 3.47 3.19
CA HIS A 185 -1.43 4.09 4.14
C HIS A 185 -0.72 4.29 5.48
N THR A 186 -0.35 5.53 5.80
CA THR A 186 0.13 5.93 7.12
C THR A 186 -1.02 5.80 8.10
N ALA A 187 -1.02 4.73 8.89
CA ALA A 187 -1.61 4.77 10.23
C ALA A 187 -0.80 5.75 11.07
N ASP A 188 -1.49 6.63 11.79
CA ASP A 188 -0.91 7.67 12.63
C ASP A 188 0.18 7.14 13.57
N SER A 189 1.22 7.94 13.77
CA SER A 189 2.30 7.63 14.72
C SER A 189 1.76 7.49 16.14
N PRO A 190 2.13 6.45 16.91
CA PRO A 190 1.75 6.35 18.31
C PRO A 190 2.60 7.31 19.17
N PRO A 191 2.05 7.83 20.28
CA PRO A 191 2.75 8.76 21.15
C PRO A 191 3.94 8.10 21.84
N SER A 192 5.01 8.88 22.00
CA SER A 192 6.24 8.49 22.68
C SER A 192 6.00 8.20 24.17
N GLY A 193 6.45 7.03 24.61
CA GLY A 193 6.99 6.79 25.95
C GLY A 193 5.97 6.53 27.07
N LYS A 194 5.98 5.29 27.57
CA LYS A 194 6.50 4.95 28.91
C LYS A 194 6.60 3.43 29.08
N GLU A 195 7.74 3.01 29.61
CA GLU A 195 8.07 1.64 29.98
C GLU A 195 7.14 1.13 31.09
N GLY A 196 6.84 -0.18 31.02
CA GLY A 196 6.41 -0.99 32.17
C GLY A 196 4.91 -1.07 32.44
N ALA A 197 4.23 -2.02 31.80
CA ALA A 197 3.19 -2.94 32.34
C ALA A 197 2.17 -3.35 31.27
N GLY A 198 2.14 -4.65 30.93
CA GLY A 198 1.03 -5.33 30.23
C GLY A 198 0.87 -4.98 28.74
N VAL A 199 1.26 -5.90 27.86
CA VAL A 199 1.00 -5.79 26.41
C VAL A 199 -0.52 -5.74 26.17
N VAL A 200 -1.06 -4.56 25.88
CA VAL A 200 -2.46 -4.40 25.43
C VAL A 200 -2.49 -4.68 23.93
N GLY A 201 -2.43 -5.96 23.58
CA GLY A 201 -2.61 -6.50 22.22
C GLY A 201 -3.63 -7.63 22.22
N ILE A 202 -4.20 -7.96 21.06
CA ILE A 202 -5.14 -9.10 20.93
C ILE A 202 -4.39 -10.41 21.22
N ASN A 203 -4.98 -11.30 22.04
CA ASN A 203 -4.43 -12.62 22.29
C ASN A 203 -5.07 -13.69 21.40
N TYR A 204 -4.23 -14.47 20.71
CA TYR A 204 -4.61 -15.58 19.85
C TYR A 204 -4.21 -16.92 20.46
N PRO A 205 -5.14 -17.63 21.12
CA PRO A 205 -4.83 -18.92 21.71
C PRO A 205 -4.49 -19.96 20.64
N LEU A 206 -3.87 -21.06 21.07
CA LEU A 206 -3.77 -22.27 20.26
C LEU A 206 -5.19 -22.84 20.11
N LEU A 207 -5.54 -23.23 18.89
CA LEU A 207 -6.82 -23.92 18.67
C LEU A 207 -6.71 -25.35 19.21
N SER A 208 -7.64 -25.72 20.07
CA SER A 208 -7.83 -27.08 20.55
C SER A 208 -9.00 -27.75 19.81
N PRO A 209 -9.08 -29.09 19.82
CA PRO A 209 -10.24 -29.80 19.31
C PRO A 209 -11.56 -29.36 19.95
N ASP A 210 -11.54 -28.89 21.19
CA ASP A 210 -12.71 -28.43 21.96
C ASP A 210 -13.07 -26.95 21.71
N TYR A 211 -12.40 -26.29 20.75
CA TYR A 211 -12.73 -24.92 20.40
C TYR A 211 -14.06 -24.86 19.64
N HIS A 212 -14.98 -24.04 20.13
CA HIS A 212 -16.31 -23.86 19.53
C HIS A 212 -16.41 -22.51 18.77
N PRO A 213 -16.19 -22.50 17.45
CA PRO A 213 -16.50 -21.32 16.64
C PRO A 213 -18.01 -21.14 16.49
N GLU A 214 -18.45 -19.94 16.10
CA GLU A 214 -19.87 -19.69 15.82
C GLU A 214 -20.31 -20.26 14.47
N ALA A 215 -19.35 -20.42 13.55
CA ALA A 215 -19.52 -21.09 12.26
C ALA A 215 -18.18 -21.66 11.74
N VAL A 216 -18.28 -22.75 10.98
CA VAL A 216 -17.17 -23.30 10.20
C VAL A 216 -17.54 -23.23 8.72
N ILE A 217 -16.64 -22.66 7.92
CA ILE A 217 -16.73 -22.69 6.46
C ILE A 217 -15.85 -23.83 5.95
N LEU A 218 -16.44 -24.74 5.18
CA LEU A 218 -15.72 -25.75 4.41
C LEU A 218 -15.53 -25.25 2.98
N ALA A 219 -14.33 -24.77 2.67
CA ALA A 219 -13.95 -24.30 1.35
C ALA A 219 -13.69 -25.47 0.38
N ASN A 220 -13.60 -25.18 -0.92
CA ASN A 220 -13.52 -26.17 -1.99
C ASN A 220 -12.09 -26.60 -2.36
N GLY A 221 -11.15 -26.57 -1.42
CA GLY A 221 -9.81 -27.15 -1.52
C GLY A 221 -9.81 -28.65 -1.21
N GLU A 222 -8.68 -29.16 -0.71
CA GLU A 222 -8.58 -30.54 -0.24
C GLU A 222 -9.36 -30.70 1.07
N TYR A 223 -10.12 -31.80 1.18
CA TYR A 223 -10.91 -32.05 2.38
C TYR A 223 -9.99 -32.25 3.59
N PRO A 224 -10.35 -31.73 4.79
CA PRO A 224 -9.53 -31.90 5.99
C PRO A 224 -9.16 -33.36 6.28
N ALA A 225 -7.88 -33.60 6.57
CA ALA A 225 -7.33 -34.92 6.88
C ALA A 225 -6.66 -34.97 8.27
N HIS A 226 -6.24 -33.82 8.81
CA HIS A 226 -5.66 -33.73 10.15
C HIS A 226 -6.74 -33.77 11.25
N ASP A 227 -6.41 -34.33 12.42
CA ASP A 227 -7.36 -34.54 13.52
C ASP A 227 -7.98 -33.23 14.03
N LEU A 228 -7.20 -32.15 14.09
CA LEU A 228 -7.68 -30.84 14.55
C LEU A 228 -8.82 -30.28 13.65
N PRO A 229 -8.62 -29.99 12.34
CA PRO A 229 -9.70 -29.48 11.51
C PRO A 229 -10.86 -30.47 11.38
N LEU A 230 -10.63 -31.80 11.40
CA LEU A 230 -11.71 -32.80 11.44
C LEU A 230 -12.56 -32.70 12.71
N SER A 231 -11.92 -32.52 13.87
CA SER A 231 -12.63 -32.35 15.14
C SER A 231 -13.45 -31.06 15.16
N LEU A 232 -12.86 -29.95 14.70
CA LEU A 232 -13.54 -28.66 14.59
C LEU A 232 -14.74 -28.73 13.65
N LEU A 233 -14.62 -29.45 12.53
CA LEU A 233 -15.72 -29.63 11.57
C LEU A 233 -16.88 -30.46 12.17
N ARG A 234 -16.58 -31.46 13.02
CA ARG A 234 -17.59 -32.33 13.64
C ARG A 234 -18.29 -31.69 14.84
N GLN A 235 -17.57 -30.87 15.60
CA GLN A 235 -18.06 -30.31 16.86
C GLN A 235 -18.78 -28.97 16.69
N THR A 236 -18.58 -28.28 15.56
CA THR A 236 -19.29 -27.01 15.32
C THR A 236 -20.79 -27.24 15.16
N GLY A 237 -21.59 -26.33 15.70
CA GLY A 237 -23.05 -26.36 15.54
C GLY A 237 -23.55 -25.68 14.26
N TYR A 238 -22.66 -25.17 13.42
CA TYR A 238 -23.03 -24.48 12.18
C TYR A 238 -21.94 -24.62 11.11
N VAL A 239 -22.23 -25.34 10.03
CA VAL A 239 -21.33 -25.61 8.90
C VAL A 239 -21.87 -25.02 7.61
N VAL A 240 -21.07 -24.17 6.98
CA VAL A 240 -21.36 -23.60 5.66
C VAL A 240 -20.40 -24.21 4.65
N CYS A 241 -20.92 -24.91 3.65
CA CYS A 241 -20.10 -25.50 2.58
C CYS A 241 -20.03 -24.56 1.36
N CYS A 242 -18.83 -24.35 0.82
CA CYS A 242 -18.63 -23.64 -0.44
C CYS A 242 -18.89 -24.58 -1.61
N ASP A 243 -20.00 -24.37 -2.32
CA ASP A 243 -20.42 -25.06 -3.54
C ASP A 243 -19.99 -26.55 -3.62
N GLY A 244 -19.00 -26.89 -4.45
CA GLY A 244 -18.53 -28.27 -4.66
C GLY A 244 -18.01 -28.98 -3.40
N ALA A 245 -17.63 -28.25 -2.35
CA ALA A 245 -17.22 -28.82 -1.07
C ALA A 245 -18.36 -29.57 -0.37
N ALA A 246 -19.61 -29.17 -0.63
CA ALA A 246 -20.80 -29.81 -0.06
C ALA A 246 -20.92 -31.28 -0.48
N ASN A 247 -20.51 -31.63 -1.71
CA ASN A 247 -20.61 -32.99 -2.23
C ASN A 247 -19.86 -34.01 -1.36
N GLU A 248 -18.62 -33.70 -0.98
CA GLU A 248 -17.80 -34.60 -0.16
C GLU A 248 -18.27 -34.62 1.30
N TYR A 249 -18.73 -33.47 1.81
CA TYR A 249 -19.32 -33.38 3.15
C TYR A 249 -20.55 -34.29 3.29
N VAL A 250 -21.45 -34.24 2.30
CA VAL A 250 -22.67 -35.06 2.25
C VAL A 250 -22.35 -36.53 2.01
N ARG A 251 -21.40 -36.86 1.12
CA ARG A 251 -20.96 -38.24 0.87
C ARG A 251 -20.46 -38.94 2.13
N ARG A 252 -19.91 -38.18 3.08
CA ARG A 252 -19.44 -38.67 4.39
C ARG A 252 -20.56 -38.81 5.43
N GLY A 253 -21.81 -38.55 5.04
CA GLY A 253 -22.99 -38.68 5.89
C GLY A 253 -23.29 -37.46 6.75
N TYR A 254 -22.67 -36.31 6.47
CA TYR A 254 -22.94 -35.07 7.20
C TYR A 254 -23.96 -34.19 6.47
N ILE A 255 -24.65 -33.33 7.22
CA ILE A 255 -25.65 -32.40 6.71
C ILE A 255 -25.10 -30.98 6.90
N PRO A 256 -24.91 -30.18 5.83
CA PRO A 256 -24.53 -28.78 5.98
C PRO A 256 -25.73 -27.95 6.48
N ASP A 257 -25.46 -26.86 7.19
CA ASP A 257 -26.49 -25.89 7.60
C ASP A 257 -26.80 -24.90 6.47
N ALA A 258 -25.79 -24.62 5.64
CA ALA A 258 -25.92 -23.81 4.43
C ALA A 258 -24.93 -24.26 3.37
N ILE A 259 -25.32 -24.13 2.10
CA ILE A 259 -24.45 -24.27 0.95
C ILE A 259 -24.43 -22.93 0.22
N VAL A 260 -23.25 -22.38 -0.03
CA VAL A 260 -23.08 -21.04 -0.63
C VAL A 260 -22.16 -21.14 -1.84
N GLY A 261 -22.57 -20.51 -2.94
CA GLY A 261 -21.79 -20.42 -4.18
C GLY A 261 -22.69 -20.12 -5.38
N ASP A 262 -22.15 -20.23 -6.59
CA ASP A 262 -22.95 -20.08 -7.82
C ASP A 262 -23.75 -21.35 -8.18
N GLY A 263 -23.36 -22.50 -7.61
CA GLY A 263 -24.01 -23.78 -7.77
C GLY A 263 -23.56 -24.53 -9.01
N ASP A 264 -22.39 -24.24 -9.58
CA ASP A 264 -21.89 -24.92 -10.77
C ASP A 264 -21.16 -26.24 -10.44
N SER A 265 -20.53 -26.34 -9.26
CA SER A 265 -19.66 -27.44 -8.85
C SER A 265 -20.34 -28.43 -7.90
N ILE A 266 -21.52 -28.10 -7.40
CA ILE A 266 -22.38 -29.03 -6.63
C ILE A 266 -23.09 -30.05 -7.55
N SER A 267 -23.19 -31.29 -7.09
CA SER A 267 -23.84 -32.38 -7.84
C SER A 267 -25.36 -32.20 -7.88
N GLU A 268 -26.01 -32.66 -8.94
CA GLU A 268 -27.48 -32.55 -9.09
C GLU A 268 -28.25 -33.22 -7.95
N GLU A 269 -27.75 -34.35 -7.44
CA GLU A 269 -28.33 -35.02 -6.28
C GLU A 269 -28.30 -34.13 -5.03
N THR A 270 -27.13 -33.53 -4.74
CA THR A 270 -26.98 -32.61 -3.60
C THR A 270 -27.80 -31.33 -3.80
N LYS A 271 -27.87 -30.78 -5.02
CA LYS A 271 -28.71 -29.60 -5.34
C LYS A 271 -30.17 -29.86 -5.02
N VAL A 272 -30.71 -30.99 -5.46
CA VAL A 272 -32.13 -31.32 -5.27
C VAL A 272 -32.41 -31.58 -3.79
N HIS A 273 -31.54 -32.33 -3.11
CA HIS A 273 -31.73 -32.69 -1.72
C HIS A 273 -31.64 -31.50 -0.77
N PHE A 274 -30.74 -30.55 -1.04
CA PHE A 274 -30.45 -29.39 -0.19
C PHE A 274 -30.90 -28.06 -0.80
N ALA A 275 -31.89 -28.09 -1.70
CA ALA A 275 -32.38 -26.90 -2.39
C ALA A 275 -32.85 -25.77 -1.45
N ASN A 276 -33.33 -26.13 -0.25
CA ASN A 276 -33.82 -25.20 0.77
C ASN A 276 -32.71 -24.46 1.53
N ILE A 277 -31.49 -24.99 1.54
CA ILE A 277 -30.33 -24.40 2.22
C ILE A 277 -29.23 -23.98 1.23
N LEU A 278 -29.53 -24.05 -0.07
CA LEU A 278 -28.64 -23.62 -1.15
C LEU A 278 -28.86 -22.13 -1.42
N HIS A 279 -27.89 -21.32 -1.00
CA HIS A 279 -27.85 -19.88 -1.21
C HIS A 279 -27.02 -19.59 -2.46
N LYS A 280 -27.73 -19.39 -3.57
CA LYS A 280 -27.09 -19.05 -4.85
C LYS A 280 -26.74 -17.58 -4.91
N ASP A 281 -25.47 -17.30 -5.20
CA ASP A 281 -25.00 -15.96 -5.50
C ASP A 281 -24.34 -15.96 -6.89
N ALA A 282 -24.97 -15.23 -7.82
CA ALA A 282 -24.58 -15.16 -9.22
C ALA A 282 -23.45 -14.16 -9.48
N ASP A 283 -22.96 -13.45 -8.47
CA ASP A 283 -21.80 -12.58 -8.63
C ASP A 283 -20.57 -13.40 -9.05
N GLN A 284 -20.02 -13.08 -10.22
CA GLN A 284 -18.84 -13.75 -10.78
C GLN A 284 -17.54 -13.04 -10.40
N GLU A 285 -17.60 -11.86 -9.78
CA GLU A 285 -16.42 -11.11 -9.36
C GLU A 285 -15.88 -11.60 -7.99
N THR A 286 -16.71 -12.28 -7.20
CA THR A 286 -16.36 -12.81 -5.87
C THR A 286 -16.27 -14.34 -5.85
N ASN A 287 -15.29 -14.88 -5.12
CA ASN A 287 -15.14 -16.33 -4.98
C ASN A 287 -16.09 -16.91 -3.90
N ASP A 288 -16.30 -18.23 -3.93
CA ASP A 288 -17.23 -18.90 -3.01
C ASP A 288 -16.85 -18.79 -1.53
N GLN A 289 -15.56 -18.68 -1.21
CA GLN A 289 -15.13 -18.46 0.17
C GLN A 289 -15.55 -17.06 0.65
N THR A 290 -15.40 -16.03 -0.17
CA THR A 290 -15.88 -14.67 0.13
C THR A 290 -17.38 -14.68 0.34
N LYS A 291 -18.14 -15.29 -0.58
CA LYS A 291 -19.59 -15.42 -0.48
C LYS A 291 -20.01 -16.13 0.81
N ALA A 292 -19.34 -17.22 1.17
CA ALA A 292 -19.62 -17.93 2.42
C ALA A 292 -19.32 -17.11 3.68
N ILE A 293 -18.23 -16.31 3.67
CA ILE A 293 -17.91 -15.37 4.76
C ILE A 293 -18.99 -14.31 4.90
N GLU A 294 -19.41 -13.69 3.80
CA GLU A 294 -20.45 -12.65 3.81
C GLU A 294 -21.81 -13.21 4.21
N PHE A 295 -22.14 -14.43 3.79
CA PHE A 295 -23.31 -15.15 4.28
C PHE A 295 -23.24 -15.33 5.80
N CYS A 296 -22.13 -15.85 6.35
CA CYS A 296 -21.97 -16.01 7.79
C CYS A 296 -22.11 -14.67 8.55
N ILE A 297 -21.53 -13.59 8.02
CA ILE A 297 -21.67 -12.25 8.58
C ILE A 297 -23.13 -11.80 8.59
N SER A 298 -23.88 -12.05 7.51
CA SER A 298 -25.31 -11.72 7.41
C SER A 298 -26.16 -12.48 8.45
N GLN A 299 -25.72 -13.68 8.83
CA GLN A 299 -26.32 -14.49 9.91
C GLN A 299 -25.84 -14.07 11.31
N GLY A 300 -25.09 -12.96 11.43
CA GLY A 300 -24.61 -12.41 12.69
C GLY A 300 -23.41 -13.13 13.30
N LYS A 301 -22.74 -14.02 12.53
CA LYS A 301 -21.58 -14.79 12.99
C LYS A 301 -20.33 -13.91 13.04
N LYS A 302 -19.61 -13.94 14.16
CA LYS A 302 -18.42 -13.11 14.40
C LYS A 302 -17.13 -13.90 14.51
N HIS A 303 -17.19 -15.16 14.95
CA HIS A 303 -16.04 -16.05 15.11
C HIS A 303 -16.15 -17.22 14.14
N ILE A 304 -15.37 -17.17 13.06
CA ILE A 304 -15.51 -18.08 11.92
C ILE A 304 -14.18 -18.80 11.69
N LEU A 305 -14.22 -20.11 11.48
CA LEU A 305 -13.06 -20.88 11.02
C LEU A 305 -13.25 -21.32 9.58
N ILE A 306 -12.17 -21.28 8.80
CA ILE A 306 -12.18 -21.74 7.41
C ILE A 306 -11.31 -22.99 7.29
N LEU A 307 -11.92 -24.09 6.85
CA LEU A 307 -11.28 -25.39 6.64
C LEU A 307 -11.25 -25.72 5.15
N GLY A 308 -10.31 -26.58 4.74
CA GLY A 308 -10.24 -27.05 3.35
C GLY A 308 -10.01 -25.94 2.33
N ALA A 309 -9.35 -24.84 2.71
CA ALA A 309 -9.10 -23.70 1.84
C ALA A 309 -7.88 -23.89 0.90
N THR A 310 -7.10 -24.95 1.10
CA THR A 310 -5.80 -25.21 0.47
C THR A 310 -5.73 -26.62 -0.12
N GLY A 311 -4.67 -26.95 -0.87
CA GLY A 311 -4.36 -28.34 -1.24
C GLY A 311 -4.91 -28.83 -2.60
N LYS A 312 -5.53 -27.92 -3.36
CA LYS A 312 -5.83 -28.12 -4.79
C LYS A 312 -5.01 -27.11 -5.61
N ARG A 313 -5.63 -26.35 -6.51
CA ARG A 313 -4.95 -25.34 -7.32
C ARG A 313 -4.29 -24.28 -6.43
N GLU A 314 -3.08 -23.91 -6.78
CA GLU A 314 -2.22 -23.02 -6.00
C GLU A 314 -2.69 -21.56 -6.08
N ASP A 315 -3.26 -21.13 -7.22
CA ASP A 315 -3.85 -19.79 -7.37
C ASP A 315 -5.04 -19.59 -6.43
N HIS A 316 -5.93 -20.60 -6.33
CA HIS A 316 -7.02 -20.61 -5.35
C HIS A 316 -6.45 -20.61 -3.92
N THR A 317 -5.44 -21.43 -3.64
CA THR A 317 -4.80 -21.49 -2.32
C THR A 317 -4.25 -20.12 -1.91
N LEU A 318 -3.52 -19.44 -2.79
CA LEU A 318 -2.96 -18.12 -2.52
C LEU A 318 -4.05 -17.06 -2.32
N GLY A 319 -5.08 -17.04 -3.17
CA GLY A 319 -6.22 -16.11 -3.03
C GLY A 319 -6.97 -16.32 -1.72
N ASN A 320 -7.28 -17.57 -1.39
CA ASN A 320 -7.98 -17.96 -0.16
C ASN A 320 -7.22 -17.54 1.11
N ILE A 321 -5.88 -17.69 1.10
CA ILE A 321 -5.01 -17.28 2.20
C ILE A 321 -4.92 -15.75 2.29
N SER A 322 -4.74 -15.05 1.16
CA SER A 322 -4.59 -13.58 1.18
C SER A 322 -5.86 -12.88 1.65
N LEU A 323 -7.03 -13.39 1.28
CA LEU A 323 -8.33 -12.81 1.65
C LEU A 323 -8.61 -12.84 3.17
N LEU A 324 -7.91 -13.68 3.94
CA LEU A 324 -7.99 -13.66 5.40
C LEU A 324 -7.71 -12.26 5.98
N MET A 325 -6.81 -11.50 5.35
CA MET A 325 -6.47 -10.14 5.78
C MET A 325 -7.62 -9.15 5.59
N GLU A 326 -8.44 -9.34 4.56
CA GLU A 326 -9.63 -8.53 4.31
C GLU A 326 -10.77 -8.91 5.25
N TYR A 327 -10.99 -10.21 5.44
CA TYR A 327 -12.03 -10.73 6.34
C TYR A 327 -11.78 -10.34 7.80
N ALA A 328 -10.53 -10.28 8.24
CA ALA A 328 -10.14 -9.90 9.60
C ALA A 328 -10.57 -8.48 9.99
N GLN A 329 -10.85 -7.60 9.01
CA GLN A 329 -11.39 -6.27 9.26
C GLN A 329 -12.88 -6.29 9.65
N LYS A 330 -13.59 -7.37 9.30
CA LYS A 330 -15.04 -7.53 9.51
C LYS A 330 -15.36 -8.48 10.67
N VAL A 331 -14.60 -9.58 10.79
CA VAL A 331 -14.86 -10.69 11.73
C VAL A 331 -13.58 -11.33 12.23
N ARG A 332 -13.66 -12.06 13.35
CA ARG A 332 -12.56 -12.90 13.82
C ARG A 332 -12.52 -14.17 12.99
N VAL A 333 -11.49 -14.30 12.17
CA VAL A 333 -11.34 -15.42 11.22
C VAL A 333 -9.95 -16.04 11.31
N GLN A 334 -9.89 -17.37 11.20
CA GLN A 334 -8.64 -18.12 11.05
C GLN A 334 -8.85 -19.24 10.03
N SER A 335 -7.81 -19.56 9.25
CA SER A 335 -7.84 -20.74 8.37
C SER A 335 -7.04 -21.87 9.00
N VAL A 336 -7.68 -23.03 9.15
CA VAL A 336 -7.08 -24.23 9.73
C VAL A 336 -6.86 -25.23 8.61
N THR A 337 -5.59 -25.62 8.42
CA THR A 337 -5.13 -26.51 7.35
C THR A 337 -4.76 -27.88 7.91
N ASN A 338 -4.26 -28.78 7.07
CA ASN A 338 -3.71 -30.06 7.55
C ASN A 338 -2.33 -29.91 8.24
N TYR A 339 -1.69 -28.74 8.17
CA TYR A 339 -0.31 -28.54 8.63
C TYR A 339 -0.16 -27.46 9.72
N GLY A 340 -1.22 -26.68 9.96
CA GLY A 340 -1.17 -25.54 10.87
C GLY A 340 -2.32 -24.57 10.68
N VAL A 341 -2.23 -23.43 11.38
CA VAL A 341 -3.27 -22.40 11.43
C VAL A 341 -2.74 -21.06 10.94
N PHE A 342 -3.37 -20.51 9.90
CA PHE A 342 -3.20 -19.13 9.47
C PHE A 342 -4.07 -18.19 10.31
N THR A 343 -3.43 -17.18 10.90
CA THR A 343 -4.06 -16.21 11.80
C THR A 343 -3.72 -14.80 11.33
N PRO A 344 -4.68 -14.04 10.76
CA PRO A 344 -4.48 -12.64 10.40
C PRO A 344 -4.45 -11.78 11.66
N ALA A 345 -3.53 -10.82 11.70
CA ALA A 345 -3.37 -9.90 12.82
C ALA A 345 -2.99 -8.49 12.34
N TYR A 346 -3.28 -7.50 13.19
CA TYR A 346 -2.93 -6.10 12.97
C TYR A 346 -2.44 -5.50 14.27
N GLY A 347 -1.36 -4.74 14.22
CA GLY A 347 -0.80 -4.11 15.41
C GLY A 347 -0.11 -5.11 16.34
N ASP A 348 0.01 -4.72 17.60
CA ASP A 348 0.58 -5.57 18.64
C ASP A 348 -0.37 -6.74 18.96
N ALA A 349 0.15 -7.96 18.90
CA ALA A 349 -0.60 -9.16 19.25
C ALA A 349 0.28 -10.19 19.96
N THR A 350 -0.38 -11.02 20.79
CA THR A 350 0.25 -12.16 21.46
C THR A 350 -0.37 -13.44 20.96
N PHE A 351 0.47 -14.46 20.79
CA PHE A 351 0.09 -15.75 20.27
C PHE A 351 0.54 -16.82 21.25
N ASP A 352 -0.38 -17.69 21.66
CA ASP A 352 -0.01 -18.91 22.37
C ASP A 352 0.69 -19.85 21.36
N SER A 353 1.73 -20.53 21.82
CA SER A 353 2.59 -21.41 21.04
C SER A 353 3.01 -22.63 21.84
N LEU A 354 3.44 -23.69 21.15
CA LEU A 354 4.19 -24.76 21.79
C LEU A 354 5.68 -24.36 21.76
N PRO A 355 6.42 -24.52 22.86
CA PRO A 355 7.88 -24.30 22.85
C PRO A 355 8.53 -25.17 21.77
N GLY A 356 9.34 -24.56 20.90
CA GLY A 356 9.97 -25.18 19.74
C GLY A 356 9.12 -25.21 18.46
N GLY A 357 7.80 -25.00 18.58
CA GLY A 357 6.87 -25.09 17.44
C GLY A 357 7.19 -24.08 16.34
N GLN A 358 6.99 -24.50 15.09
CA GLN A 358 7.35 -23.68 13.93
C GLN A 358 6.34 -22.55 13.70
N VAL A 359 6.87 -21.33 13.51
CA VAL A 359 6.10 -20.11 13.26
C VAL A 359 6.61 -19.45 11.99
N SER A 360 5.72 -19.15 11.06
CA SER A 360 6.01 -18.35 9.87
C SER A 360 5.20 -17.06 9.87
N ILE A 361 5.83 -15.96 9.49
CA ILE A 361 5.21 -14.63 9.52
C ILE A 361 5.32 -14.03 8.12
N PHE A 362 4.17 -13.65 7.58
CA PHE A 362 4.06 -13.02 6.27
C PHE A 362 3.66 -11.57 6.47
N ASN A 363 4.49 -10.66 5.96
CA ASN A 363 4.25 -9.24 6.08
C ASN A 363 3.19 -8.76 5.06
N PHE A 364 2.14 -8.10 5.54
CA PHE A 364 1.08 -7.50 4.72
C PHE A 364 1.05 -5.98 4.89
N GLY A 365 2.24 -5.35 4.86
CA GLY A 365 2.39 -3.89 4.87
C GLY A 365 2.81 -3.29 6.22
N SER A 366 3.24 -4.11 7.18
CA SER A 366 3.93 -3.59 8.37
C SER A 366 5.35 -3.14 8.02
N THR A 367 5.72 -1.94 8.47
CA THR A 367 7.05 -1.35 8.26
C THR A 367 7.90 -1.38 9.51
N HIS A 368 7.35 -1.73 10.67
CA HIS A 368 8.14 -1.92 11.88
C HIS A 368 7.62 -3.18 12.53
N MET A 369 8.44 -4.23 12.56
CA MET A 369 8.10 -5.50 13.20
C MET A 369 9.23 -5.92 14.14
N ARG A 370 8.89 -6.15 15.41
CA ARG A 370 9.74 -6.88 16.35
C ARG A 370 8.95 -8.01 16.98
N ALA A 371 9.63 -9.03 17.48
CA ALA A 371 8.99 -10.05 18.27
C ALA A 371 9.81 -10.38 19.51
N ASP A 372 9.10 -10.71 20.57
CA ASP A 372 9.64 -11.27 21.79
C ASP A 372 9.14 -12.73 21.89
N GLY A 373 10.01 -13.67 22.27
CA GLY A 373 9.66 -15.10 22.36
C GLY A 373 9.82 -15.91 21.06
N LEU A 374 10.45 -15.35 20.01
CA LEU A 374 10.84 -16.07 18.79
C LEU A 374 12.35 -16.27 18.71
N ALA A 375 12.78 -17.38 18.11
CA ALA A 375 14.19 -17.75 17.98
C ALA A 375 14.98 -16.77 17.08
N TYR A 376 14.36 -16.31 16.00
CA TYR A 376 14.96 -15.32 15.10
C TYR A 376 14.25 -13.96 15.22
N PRO A 377 15.01 -12.86 15.29
CA PRO A 377 14.43 -11.52 15.35
C PRO A 377 13.68 -11.20 14.06
N LEU A 378 12.54 -10.51 14.21
CA LEU A 378 11.81 -9.99 13.06
C LEU A 378 12.50 -8.76 12.48
N ARG A 379 12.28 -8.58 11.18
CA ARG A 379 12.72 -7.43 10.39
C ARG A 379 11.65 -7.16 9.34
N GLU A 380 11.75 -6.05 8.64
CA GLU A 380 10.87 -5.74 7.51
C GLU A 380 11.08 -6.78 6.40
N PHE A 381 10.14 -7.73 6.29
CA PHE A 381 10.16 -8.72 5.23
C PHE A 381 9.71 -8.08 3.93
N THR A 382 10.57 -8.11 2.92
CA THR A 382 10.32 -7.66 1.55
C THR A 382 9.79 -8.78 0.65
N ASN A 383 9.93 -10.04 1.09
CA ASN A 383 9.40 -11.22 0.41
C ASN A 383 9.00 -12.28 1.45
N TRP A 384 8.02 -13.11 1.11
CA TRP A 384 7.34 -14.04 2.02
C TRP A 384 8.29 -15.03 2.70
N TRP A 385 9.25 -15.60 1.97
CA TRP A 385 10.19 -16.59 2.51
C TRP A 385 11.07 -16.06 3.65
N GLN A 386 11.24 -14.73 3.77
CA GLN A 386 12.17 -14.15 4.76
C GLN A 386 11.67 -14.28 6.19
N GLY A 387 10.35 -14.41 6.39
CA GLY A 387 9.72 -14.57 7.69
C GLY A 387 9.24 -15.99 7.98
N THR A 388 9.51 -16.95 7.09
CA THR A 388 9.10 -18.35 7.29
C THR A 388 10.10 -19.13 8.13
N LEU A 389 9.64 -20.22 8.74
CA LEU A 389 10.46 -21.19 9.48
C LEU A 389 11.18 -20.61 10.72
N ASN A 390 10.55 -19.63 11.38
CA ASN A 390 10.94 -19.23 12.73
C ASN A 390 10.44 -20.28 13.75
N SER A 391 10.83 -20.15 15.02
CA SER A 391 10.44 -21.08 16.08
C SER A 391 10.11 -20.30 17.35
N ALA A 392 9.04 -20.70 18.03
CA ALA A 392 8.69 -20.12 19.33
C ALA A 392 9.65 -20.64 20.42
N SER A 393 10.26 -19.73 21.17
CA SER A 393 11.16 -20.09 22.28
C SER A 393 10.42 -20.46 23.56
N THR A 394 9.17 -20.02 23.68
CA THR A 394 8.33 -20.14 24.87
C THR A 394 6.91 -20.60 24.51
N ASP A 395 6.05 -20.76 25.51
CA ASP A 395 4.63 -21.11 25.36
C ASP A 395 3.76 -19.96 24.81
N LYS A 396 4.34 -18.77 24.69
CA LYS A 396 3.76 -17.60 24.00
C LYS A 396 4.85 -16.81 23.30
N PHE A 397 4.48 -16.08 22.26
CA PHE A 397 5.31 -15.02 21.68
C PHE A 397 4.46 -13.79 21.38
N SER A 398 5.07 -12.62 21.39
CA SER A 398 4.42 -11.35 21.08
C SER A 398 5.05 -10.74 19.85
N ILE A 399 4.23 -10.30 18.90
CA ILE A 399 4.66 -9.52 17.75
C ILE A 399 4.20 -8.08 17.98
N TYR A 400 5.13 -7.15 17.85
CA TYR A 400 4.86 -5.73 17.90
C TYR A 400 5.03 -5.18 16.50
N ALA A 401 3.95 -4.63 15.96
CA ALA A 401 3.88 -4.24 14.57
C ALA A 401 3.04 -2.98 14.40
N ASN A 402 3.35 -2.18 13.39
CA ASN A 402 2.56 -0.99 13.03
C ASN A 402 1.63 -1.22 11.84
N GLY A 403 1.37 -2.47 11.47
CA GLY A 403 0.57 -2.82 10.30
C GLY A 403 0.04 -4.24 10.35
N ALA A 404 -0.45 -4.71 9.21
CA ALA A 404 -1.08 -6.01 9.07
C ALA A 404 -0.03 -7.10 8.74
N TYR A 405 -0.22 -8.29 9.31
CA TYR A 405 0.61 -9.45 9.05
C TYR A 405 -0.20 -10.73 9.25
N LEU A 406 0.26 -11.81 8.63
CA LEU A 406 -0.34 -13.12 8.72
C LEU A 406 0.64 -14.07 9.40
N VAL A 407 0.18 -14.76 10.43
CA VAL A 407 0.99 -15.74 11.17
C VAL A 407 0.50 -17.14 10.84
N PHE A 408 1.41 -18.02 10.41
CA PHE A 408 1.18 -19.45 10.30
C PHE A 408 1.87 -20.17 11.46
N ARG A 409 1.09 -20.81 12.32
CA ARG A 409 1.59 -21.67 13.40
C ARG A 409 1.42 -23.13 12.98
N SER A 410 2.52 -23.86 12.83
CA SER A 410 2.47 -25.28 12.52
C SER A 410 2.00 -26.09 13.72
N TYR A 411 1.50 -27.30 13.47
CA TYR A 411 1.24 -28.28 14.52
C TYR A 411 2.52 -28.90 15.10
N LEU A 412 3.64 -28.80 14.37
CA LEU A 412 4.94 -29.41 14.69
C LEU A 412 5.98 -28.37 15.15
#